data_AF-A0A2S5B6I2-F1
#
_entry.id   AF-A0A2S5B6I2-F1
#
_cell.length_a   1.000
_cell.length_b   1.000
_cell.length_c   1.000
_cell.angle_alpha   90.00
_cell.angle_beta   90.00
_cell.angle_gamma   90.00
#
_symmetry.space_group_name_H-M   'P 1'
#
loop_
_entity.id
_entity.type
_entity.pdbx_description
1 polymer ?
#
loop_
_entity_poly.entity_id
_entity_poly.type
_entity_poly.pdbx_seq_one_letter_code
_entity_poly.pdbx_strand_id
1 'polypeptide(L)'
;MLALLGLAAAATFASAAPAVSSLPDAAGPVTTGVFSAVSSIQSFATPLIPSGASVASGASSVFSGGIPTRSFATSVSFASSMGNMSMPTSTQNASMSSTMMMSSASMASSTATGVAGGVGGSGGANSSSSAACSTSSFPASATSLPTAAPTGQVVQGDYSGKYRPQVHFSPPKGFMNDPNGCHRDQNGTYHLYYQYNPIQYVAGNQHWGHATSQDLYNWTNQPIAIFPPNSTTQVFSGSAVLDPNNTSGFFPNQTNGVVAVYTLNSPTLQVQEIAYSRDGGYSFTPYSGNPVLDVGSNQFRDPKVFWYQDHWVMAVSYANDYTVGIFTSQNLSSWEHQSNFTHYGLLGLAYECPNLIEVPFKDDPSKSAWVMFISINPGAPLGGSVSQYFIGDFDGKEFKPYDSAMRLSDFAKDNYAGQWFADTDSGDSISIAWASNWQYTQSVPTADEGFRSAMSLPRRNYLTNLTRLGWDLVSLPYDLSPIVNTSLAS
;
A
#
# COMPACT_ATOMS: atom_id res chain seq x y z
N MET A 1 -53.39 -20.18 39.40
CA MET A 1 -53.32 -18.92 40.18
C MET A 1 -51.97 -18.29 39.91
N LEU A 2 -51.85 -17.09 39.37
CA LEU A 2 -52.84 -16.21 38.71
C LEU A 2 -52.07 -15.43 37.62
N ALA A 3 -52.71 -15.08 36.50
CA ALA A 3 -52.09 -14.34 35.40
C ALA A 3 -52.57 -12.89 35.35
N LEU A 4 -51.68 -11.97 35.00
CA LEU A 4 -51.96 -10.62 34.48
C LEU A 4 -50.71 -10.20 33.67
N LEU A 5 -50.70 -10.15 32.33
CA LEU A 5 -51.41 -9.28 31.37
C LEU A 5 -51.01 -7.80 31.43
N GLY A 6 -50.37 -7.34 30.35
CA GLY A 6 -50.15 -5.94 30.00
C GLY A 6 -49.94 -5.81 28.48
N LEU A 7 -50.92 -5.23 27.78
CA LEU A 7 -50.89 -4.92 26.33
C LEU A 7 -49.86 -3.81 26.05
N ALA A 8 -48.99 -3.90 25.04
CA ALA A 8 -49.20 -3.80 23.59
C ALA A 8 -49.30 -2.35 23.06
N ALA A 9 -48.34 -1.98 22.19
CA ALA A 9 -48.45 -0.89 21.22
C ALA A 9 -47.46 -1.16 20.06
N ALA A 10 -47.95 -1.72 18.95
CA ALA A 10 -47.21 -1.79 17.69
C ALA A 10 -47.60 -0.60 16.81
N ALA A 11 -46.61 0.15 16.32
CA ALA A 11 -46.83 1.25 15.39
C ALA A 11 -46.40 0.84 13.98
N THR A 12 -47.37 0.44 13.16
CA THR A 12 -47.18 0.26 11.71
C THR A 12 -47.15 1.63 11.02
N PHE A 13 -46.12 1.88 10.21
CA PHE A 13 -46.14 2.94 9.21
C PHE A 13 -46.00 2.33 7.82
N ALA A 14 -47.06 2.48 7.02
CA ALA A 14 -47.09 2.13 5.61
C ALA A 14 -47.71 3.30 4.83
N SER A 15 -46.92 3.91 3.94
CA SER A 15 -47.41 4.74 2.84
C SER A 15 -46.36 4.66 1.73
N ALA A 16 -46.58 3.82 0.72
CA ALA A 16 -47.33 4.18 -0.50
C ALA A 16 -46.49 5.03 -1.47
N ALA A 17 -45.89 4.35 -2.44
CA ALA A 17 -45.32 4.97 -3.64
C ALA A 17 -46.41 5.20 -4.71
N PRO A 18 -46.21 6.16 -5.63
CA PRO A 18 -46.87 6.18 -6.93
C PRO A 18 -45.90 5.74 -8.05
N ALA A 19 -46.39 4.97 -9.02
CA ALA A 19 -45.63 4.56 -10.21
C ALA A 19 -46.41 4.86 -11.50
N VAL A 20 -45.91 5.80 -12.32
CA VAL A 20 -46.38 6.25 -13.66
C VAL A 20 -45.19 7.01 -14.31
N SER A 21 -44.75 6.87 -15.57
CA SER A 21 -45.00 5.92 -16.68
C SER A 21 -43.77 5.87 -17.63
N SER A 22 -43.80 5.01 -18.65
CA SER A 22 -42.69 4.72 -19.59
C SER A 22 -42.61 5.60 -20.85
N LEU A 23 -41.38 6.01 -21.22
CA LEU A 23 -40.80 6.15 -22.60
C LEU A 23 -41.46 7.14 -23.62
N PRO A 24 -40.77 7.61 -24.71
CA PRO A 24 -39.68 6.94 -25.45
C PRO A 24 -38.45 7.78 -25.87
N ASP A 25 -37.51 7.09 -26.54
CA ASP A 25 -36.29 7.62 -27.18
C ASP A 25 -36.53 8.65 -28.30
N ALA A 26 -35.57 9.55 -28.49
CA ALA A 26 -35.27 10.18 -29.78
C ALA A 26 -33.79 10.60 -29.86
N ALA A 27 -33.08 10.14 -30.90
CA ALA A 27 -31.70 10.53 -31.19
C ALA A 27 -31.63 11.72 -32.15
N GLY A 28 -30.62 12.59 -32.00
CA GLY A 28 -30.33 13.67 -32.94
C GLY A 28 -29.09 14.48 -32.51
N PRO A 29 -28.10 14.71 -33.39
CA PRO A 29 -26.84 15.35 -32.99
C PRO A 29 -26.93 16.88 -32.98
N VAL A 30 -26.24 17.52 -32.03
CA VAL A 30 -26.00 18.97 -32.04
C VAL A 30 -24.51 19.24 -32.19
N THR A 31 -24.20 20.14 -33.13
CA THR A 31 -22.86 20.45 -33.63
C THR A 31 -21.99 21.26 -32.67
N THR A 32 -20.68 21.09 -32.83
CA THR A 32 -19.57 21.84 -32.23
C THR A 32 -19.80 23.36 -32.15
N GLY A 33 -19.62 23.93 -30.95
CA GLY A 33 -19.45 25.37 -30.72
C GLY A 33 -18.22 25.62 -29.85
N VAL A 34 -17.11 26.04 -30.48
CA VAL A 34 -15.88 26.40 -29.76
C VAL A 34 -16.01 27.82 -29.22
N PHE A 35 -16.15 27.97 -27.90
CA PHE A 35 -16.02 29.26 -27.22
C PHE A 35 -14.71 29.35 -26.46
N SER A 36 -13.79 30.18 -26.97
CA SER A 36 -12.61 30.61 -26.23
C SER A 36 -13.03 31.67 -25.20
N ALA A 37 -12.87 31.37 -23.91
CA ALA A 37 -13.11 32.29 -22.82
C ALA A 37 -11.79 32.68 -22.15
N VAL A 38 -11.20 33.79 -22.61
CA VAL A 38 -10.10 34.45 -21.89
C VAL A 38 -10.71 35.21 -20.73
N SER A 39 -10.48 34.77 -19.49
CA SER A 39 -10.86 35.49 -18.27
C SER A 39 -9.64 36.11 -17.60
N SER A 40 -9.62 37.45 -17.58
CA SER A 40 -8.61 38.24 -16.86
C SER A 40 -8.88 38.23 -15.35
N ILE A 41 -7.87 37.86 -14.57
CA ILE A 41 -7.93 37.97 -13.11
C ILE A 41 -7.73 39.46 -12.73
N GLN A 42 -8.77 40.09 -12.17
CA GLN A 42 -8.64 41.34 -11.43
C GLN A 42 -8.67 41.05 -9.92
N SER A 43 -7.60 41.39 -9.23
CA SER A 43 -7.50 41.33 -7.78
C SER A 43 -8.04 42.62 -7.14
N PHE A 44 -9.02 42.48 -6.25
CA PHE A 44 -9.42 43.55 -5.34
C PHE A 44 -9.06 43.17 -3.91
N ALA A 45 -8.06 43.84 -3.35
CA ALA A 45 -7.71 43.76 -1.95
C ALA A 45 -8.33 44.95 -1.19
N THR A 46 -9.10 44.66 -0.14
CA THR A 46 -9.64 45.66 0.79
C THR A 46 -9.17 45.34 2.21
N PRO A 47 -8.45 46.26 2.89
CA PRO A 47 -8.11 46.08 4.30
C PRO A 47 -9.25 46.58 5.20
N LEU A 48 -9.65 45.76 6.19
CA LEU A 48 -10.58 46.16 7.23
C LEU A 48 -9.82 46.65 8.48
N ILE A 49 -10.20 47.84 8.95
CA ILE A 49 -9.76 48.45 10.22
C ILE A 49 -10.88 48.24 11.25
N PRO A 50 -10.54 47.93 12.52
CA PRO A 50 -11.38 48.32 13.66
C PRO A 50 -10.66 49.27 14.62
N SER A 51 -11.39 50.28 15.11
CA SER A 51 -10.91 51.33 16.02
C SER A 51 -11.65 51.33 17.36
N GLY A 52 -10.92 51.37 18.49
CA GLY A 52 -11.33 51.89 19.83
C GLY A 52 -12.57 51.29 20.54
N ALA A 53 -12.74 51.34 21.87
CA ALA A 53 -11.94 51.91 22.97
C ALA A 53 -12.37 51.25 24.33
N SER A 54 -11.50 50.94 25.30
CA SER A 54 -11.15 51.71 26.55
C SER A 54 -12.22 51.72 27.68
N VAL A 55 -12.01 51.64 29.01
CA VAL A 55 -10.85 51.69 29.95
C VAL A 55 -11.20 50.94 31.28
N ALA A 56 -10.25 50.22 31.95
CA ALA A 56 -10.09 50.09 33.44
C ALA A 56 -9.12 48.91 33.79
N SER A 57 -7.82 49.07 34.09
CA SER A 57 -7.11 49.72 35.22
C SER A 57 -6.73 48.77 36.38
N GLY A 58 -5.42 48.49 36.57
CA GLY A 58 -4.88 47.76 37.73
C GLY A 58 -3.35 47.55 37.69
N ALA A 59 -2.62 48.19 38.62
CA ALA A 59 -1.18 48.10 39.00
C ALA A 59 -0.25 47.10 38.25
N SER A 60 0.84 47.51 37.57
CA SER A 60 2.10 48.12 38.08
C SER A 60 3.14 47.15 38.67
N SER A 61 4.13 46.74 37.86
CA SER A 61 5.53 46.59 38.29
C SER A 61 6.47 46.72 37.08
N VAL A 62 7.66 47.31 37.30
CA VAL A 62 8.59 47.74 36.24
C VAL A 62 9.81 46.83 36.20
N PHE A 63 10.24 46.42 35.01
CA PHE A 63 11.63 46.02 34.74
C PHE A 63 12.07 46.52 33.37
N SER A 64 13.19 47.25 33.32
CA SER A 64 13.78 47.78 32.10
C SER A 64 14.84 46.85 31.54
N GLY A 65 14.70 46.45 30.27
CA GLY A 65 15.73 45.72 29.52
C GLY A 65 15.73 46.16 28.06
N GLY A 66 16.66 47.04 27.69
CA GLY A 66 16.76 47.55 26.32
C GLY A 66 17.42 46.54 25.38
N ILE A 67 16.82 46.32 24.20
CA ILE A 67 17.40 45.52 23.11
C ILE A 67 17.67 46.47 21.93
N PRO A 68 18.90 46.53 21.38
CA PRO A 68 19.21 47.40 20.25
C PRO A 68 18.70 46.81 18.93
N THR A 69 17.83 47.54 18.23
CA THR A 69 17.40 47.22 16.87
C THR A 69 18.53 47.45 15.87
N ARG A 70 18.98 46.41 15.16
CA ARG A 70 19.82 46.55 13.95
C ARG A 70 18.95 46.44 12.70
N SER A 71 18.74 47.55 12.02
CA SER A 71 18.22 47.55 10.65
C SER A 71 19.29 47.02 9.69
N PHE A 72 18.97 45.98 8.91
CA PHE A 72 19.72 45.65 7.71
C PHE A 72 18.93 46.13 6.49
N ALA A 73 19.51 47.06 5.74
CA ALA A 73 19.00 47.48 4.45
C ALA A 73 19.59 46.57 3.36
N THR A 74 18.73 45.86 2.63
CA THR A 74 19.15 45.04 1.48
C THR A 74 19.19 45.90 0.23
N SER A 75 20.37 46.44 -0.11
CA SER A 75 20.61 47.09 -1.39
C SER A 75 20.76 46.04 -2.50
N VAL A 76 19.85 46.05 -3.49
CA VAL A 76 19.97 45.22 -4.68
C VAL A 76 20.96 45.86 -5.65
N SER A 77 22.10 45.21 -5.86
CA SER A 77 23.14 45.65 -6.81
C SER A 77 23.17 44.72 -8.01
N PHE A 78 22.75 45.21 -9.18
CA PHE A 78 23.01 44.53 -10.45
C PHE A 78 24.49 44.63 -10.82
N ALA A 79 25.13 43.50 -11.06
CA ALA A 79 26.49 43.43 -11.60
C ALA A 79 26.50 42.53 -12.84
N SER A 80 26.68 43.14 -14.01
CA SER A 80 26.88 42.46 -15.28
C SER A 80 28.36 42.15 -15.50
N SER A 81 28.72 40.88 -15.72
CA SER A 81 30.03 40.51 -16.25
C SER A 81 29.88 39.53 -17.41
N MET A 82 30.21 39.98 -18.62
CA MET A 82 30.37 39.10 -19.78
C MET A 82 31.63 38.23 -19.59
N GLY A 83 31.49 36.91 -19.71
CA GLY A 83 32.59 35.96 -19.70
C GLY A 83 32.41 34.95 -20.83
N ASN A 84 33.16 35.13 -21.90
CA ASN A 84 33.02 34.36 -23.14
C ASN A 84 34.01 33.18 -23.14
N MET A 85 33.54 31.93 -23.25
CA MET A 85 34.40 30.79 -23.58
C MET A 85 33.63 29.63 -24.21
N SER A 86 34.27 28.94 -25.15
CA SER A 86 33.60 28.16 -26.21
C SER A 86 33.29 26.70 -25.88
N MET A 87 32.28 26.18 -26.58
CA MET A 87 31.91 24.77 -26.72
C MET A 87 33.04 23.87 -27.25
N PRO A 88 32.91 22.56 -27.04
CA PRO A 88 32.96 21.63 -28.18
C PRO A 88 31.67 20.80 -28.35
N THR A 89 31.22 20.68 -29.60
CA THR A 89 30.33 19.60 -30.10
C THR A 89 31.05 18.24 -29.99
N SER A 90 30.42 17.05 -29.93
CA SER A 90 29.06 16.54 -30.23
C SER A 90 28.76 15.38 -29.24
N THR A 91 27.63 14.66 -29.18
CA THR A 91 26.72 14.12 -30.22
C THR A 91 25.40 13.69 -29.56
N GLN A 92 24.30 13.62 -30.31
CA GLN A 92 23.02 13.09 -29.79
C GLN A 92 23.15 11.62 -29.38
N ASN A 93 22.41 11.20 -28.33
CA ASN A 93 21.87 9.85 -28.28
C ASN A 93 20.49 9.84 -27.62
N ALA A 94 19.62 8.93 -28.06
CA ALA A 94 18.18 9.04 -27.86
C ALA A 94 17.70 8.62 -26.46
N SER A 95 16.60 9.24 -26.01
CA SER A 95 15.82 8.78 -24.86
C SER A 95 15.14 7.44 -25.15
N MET A 96 15.49 6.40 -24.38
CA MET A 96 14.69 5.18 -24.35
C MET A 96 13.67 5.25 -23.22
N SER A 97 12.41 5.54 -23.58
CA SER A 97 11.27 5.27 -22.70
C SER A 97 11.04 3.76 -22.63
N SER A 98 11.17 3.17 -21.44
CA SER A 98 10.75 1.79 -21.21
C SER A 98 9.23 1.70 -21.09
N THR A 99 8.57 1.55 -22.23
CA THR A 99 7.14 1.21 -22.29
C THR A 99 6.89 -0.15 -21.62
N MET A 100 5.97 -0.19 -20.65
CA MET A 100 5.43 -1.47 -20.13
C MET A 100 4.80 -2.24 -21.29
N MET A 101 5.27 -3.47 -21.55
CA MET A 101 4.65 -4.32 -22.55
C MET A 101 3.29 -4.84 -22.06
N MET A 102 2.20 -4.26 -22.59
CA MET A 102 0.92 -4.95 -22.63
C MET A 102 0.97 -6.04 -23.71
N SER A 103 0.82 -7.31 -23.32
CA SER A 103 0.63 -8.43 -24.24
C SER A 103 -0.86 -8.63 -24.55
N SER A 104 -1.36 -7.95 -25.57
CA SER A 104 -2.69 -8.21 -26.12
C SER A 104 -2.68 -9.51 -26.95
N ALA A 105 -3.28 -10.58 -26.44
CA ALA A 105 -3.45 -11.83 -27.18
C ALA A 105 -4.57 -11.69 -28.23
N SER A 106 -4.22 -11.67 -29.51
CA SER A 106 -5.18 -11.73 -30.61
C SER A 106 -5.51 -13.18 -30.97
N MET A 107 -6.79 -13.55 -30.87
CA MET A 107 -7.32 -14.78 -31.43
C MET A 107 -7.19 -14.78 -32.96
N ALA A 108 -6.69 -15.88 -33.54
CA ALA A 108 -6.79 -16.17 -34.96
C ALA A 108 -7.12 -17.66 -35.17
N SER A 109 -8.09 -17.90 -36.05
CA SER A 109 -8.77 -19.18 -36.25
C SER A 109 -7.91 -20.26 -36.92
N SER A 110 -8.10 -21.51 -36.49
CA SER A 110 -7.63 -22.69 -37.21
C SER A 110 -8.55 -23.05 -38.39
N THR A 111 -7.96 -23.23 -39.57
CA THR A 111 -8.59 -23.94 -40.70
C THR A 111 -7.69 -25.08 -41.13
N ALA A 112 -8.25 -26.29 -41.21
CA ALA A 112 -7.52 -27.50 -41.54
C ALA A 112 -7.46 -27.78 -43.05
N THR A 113 -6.31 -28.26 -43.51
CA THR A 113 -6.16 -29.14 -44.69
C THR A 113 -4.94 -30.02 -44.45
N GLY A 114 -5.03 -31.32 -44.75
CA GLY A 114 -3.97 -32.30 -44.46
C GLY A 114 -3.43 -32.99 -45.71
N VAL A 115 -3.11 -34.28 -45.55
CA VAL A 115 -2.70 -35.29 -46.56
C VAL A 115 -1.17 -35.43 -46.81
N ALA A 116 -0.63 -36.42 -46.09
CA ALA A 116 0.24 -37.53 -46.54
C ALA A 116 1.55 -37.31 -47.31
N GLY A 117 2.60 -37.98 -46.78
CA GLY A 117 3.30 -39.03 -47.56
C GLY A 117 4.78 -38.80 -47.88
N GLY A 118 5.54 -39.90 -47.94
CA GLY A 118 6.84 -39.96 -48.64
C GLY A 118 8.05 -40.31 -47.78
N VAL A 119 8.73 -41.41 -48.12
CA VAL A 119 9.95 -41.90 -47.47
C VAL A 119 11.17 -41.65 -48.38
N GLY A 120 12.31 -41.32 -47.77
CA GLY A 120 13.64 -41.75 -48.25
C GLY A 120 14.49 -40.73 -49.00
N GLY A 121 15.82 -40.94 -48.97
CA GLY A 121 16.77 -40.28 -49.88
C GLY A 121 18.03 -39.72 -49.20
N SER A 122 19.09 -40.52 -49.17
CA SER A 122 20.46 -40.10 -48.83
C SER A 122 21.11 -39.22 -49.90
N GLY A 123 22.03 -38.32 -49.52
CA GLY A 123 23.00 -37.73 -50.44
C GLY A 123 23.57 -36.39 -49.95
N GLY A 124 24.87 -36.35 -49.63
CA GLY A 124 25.55 -35.12 -49.21
C GLY A 124 26.42 -34.51 -50.31
N ALA A 125 26.79 -33.23 -50.13
CA ALA A 125 27.94 -32.62 -50.81
C ALA A 125 28.47 -31.41 -50.01
N ASN A 126 29.79 -31.25 -49.97
CA ASN A 126 30.48 -30.11 -49.37
C ASN A 126 30.26 -28.81 -50.16
N SER A 127 30.25 -27.66 -49.46
CA SER A 127 31.19 -26.55 -49.74
C SER A 127 30.98 -25.37 -48.76
N SER A 128 31.72 -25.38 -47.66
CA SER A 128 31.84 -24.23 -46.75
C SER A 128 33.11 -23.43 -47.07
N SER A 129 32.95 -22.26 -47.68
CA SER A 129 34.03 -21.27 -47.82
C SER A 129 34.05 -20.34 -46.60
N SER A 130 35.25 -20.10 -46.09
CA SER A 130 35.49 -19.31 -44.88
C SER A 130 35.75 -17.83 -45.19
N ALA A 131 35.21 -16.96 -44.34
CA ALA A 131 35.68 -15.58 -44.19
C ALA A 131 35.59 -15.21 -42.71
N ALA A 132 36.74 -15.01 -42.07
CA ALA A 132 36.82 -14.65 -40.65
C ALA A 132 36.64 -13.13 -40.47
N CYS A 133 36.10 -12.70 -39.32
CA CYS A 133 36.17 -11.30 -38.91
C CYS A 133 36.42 -11.15 -37.40
N SER A 134 37.52 -10.47 -37.09
CA SER A 134 37.95 -9.85 -35.82
C SER A 134 37.22 -10.17 -34.52
N THR A 135 37.93 -10.83 -33.60
CA THR A 135 37.67 -10.79 -32.16
C THR A 135 37.91 -9.39 -31.60
N SER A 136 36.90 -8.80 -30.95
CA SER A 136 37.05 -7.63 -30.07
C SER A 136 36.68 -8.02 -28.65
N SER A 137 37.67 -8.09 -27.77
CA SER A 137 37.51 -8.48 -26.37
C SER A 137 37.28 -7.26 -25.50
N PHE A 138 36.02 -7.02 -25.11
CA PHE A 138 35.71 -6.11 -24.00
C PHE A 138 35.95 -6.84 -22.66
N PRO A 139 36.54 -6.17 -21.65
CA PRO A 139 36.66 -6.76 -20.32
C PRO A 139 35.27 -6.86 -19.69
N ALA A 140 34.77 -8.08 -19.51
CA ALA A 140 33.58 -8.32 -18.73
C ALA A 140 33.87 -8.03 -17.25
N SER A 141 33.43 -6.86 -16.75
CA SER A 141 33.25 -6.66 -15.31
C SER A 141 32.13 -7.57 -14.83
N ALA A 142 32.48 -8.82 -14.54
CA ALA A 142 31.60 -9.79 -13.92
C ALA A 142 31.43 -9.45 -12.43
N THR A 143 30.63 -8.42 -12.14
CA THR A 143 29.97 -8.30 -10.84
C THR A 143 28.97 -9.44 -10.74
N SER A 144 29.42 -10.58 -10.22
CA SER A 144 28.56 -11.73 -9.94
C SER A 144 27.53 -11.32 -8.90
N LEU A 145 26.30 -11.02 -9.34
CA LEU A 145 25.17 -10.90 -8.44
C LEU A 145 25.07 -12.20 -7.62
N PRO A 146 24.88 -12.14 -6.29
CA PRO A 146 24.63 -13.34 -5.50
C PRO A 146 23.37 -14.03 -6.04
N THR A 147 23.54 -15.24 -6.58
CA THR A 147 22.56 -15.91 -7.47
C THR A 147 21.32 -16.43 -6.74
N ALA A 148 21.24 -16.30 -5.42
CA ALA A 148 20.10 -16.73 -4.61
C ALA A 148 19.88 -15.79 -3.42
N ALA A 149 18.63 -15.68 -2.98
CA ALA A 149 18.29 -15.03 -1.73
C ALA A 149 18.92 -15.76 -0.52
N PRO A 150 19.38 -15.05 0.53
CA PRO A 150 19.89 -15.69 1.75
C PRO A 150 18.80 -16.53 2.44
N THR A 151 19.11 -17.78 2.79
CA THR A 151 18.18 -18.71 3.45
C THR A 151 18.58 -18.98 4.89
N GLY A 152 17.59 -19.03 5.80
CA GLY A 152 17.76 -19.48 7.18
C GLY A 152 18.74 -18.66 8.05
N GLN A 153 19.09 -17.44 7.65
CA GLN A 153 20.04 -16.55 8.34
C GLN A 153 19.56 -15.11 8.31
N VAL A 154 19.88 -14.34 9.35
CA VAL A 154 19.57 -12.89 9.41
C VAL A 154 20.48 -12.13 8.46
N VAL A 155 19.88 -11.38 7.52
CA VAL A 155 20.63 -10.52 6.59
C VAL A 155 21.21 -9.33 7.37
N GLN A 156 22.54 -9.25 7.44
CA GLN A 156 23.23 -8.14 8.10
C GLN A 156 23.21 -6.88 7.23
N GLY A 157 22.70 -5.78 7.78
CA GLY A 157 22.67 -4.45 7.16
C GLY A 157 23.65 -3.49 7.81
N ASP A 158 24.11 -2.50 7.06
CA ASP A 158 24.84 -1.34 7.60
C ASP A 158 23.82 -0.23 7.87
N TYR A 159 23.72 0.21 9.13
CA TYR A 159 22.80 1.26 9.55
C TYR A 159 23.49 2.61 9.86
N SER A 160 24.79 2.72 9.58
CA SER A 160 25.61 3.93 9.83
C SER A 160 25.62 4.93 8.67
N GLY A 161 25.03 4.59 7.53
CA GLY A 161 24.93 5.44 6.35
C GLY A 161 24.16 6.74 6.59
N LYS A 162 24.51 7.81 5.86
CA LYS A 162 23.94 9.15 6.08
C LYS A 162 22.46 9.24 5.67
N TYR A 163 22.01 8.37 4.77
CA TYR A 163 20.60 8.29 4.36
C TYR A 163 19.80 7.28 5.19
N ARG A 164 20.44 6.51 6.09
CA ARG A 164 19.75 5.50 6.89
C ARG A 164 18.87 6.15 7.96
N PRO A 165 17.55 5.92 7.96
CA PRO A 165 16.70 6.39 9.04
C PRO A 165 17.00 5.64 10.34
N GLN A 166 16.93 6.36 11.46
CA GLN A 166 17.24 5.81 12.80
C GLN A 166 15.98 5.43 13.62
N VAL A 167 14.79 5.86 13.17
CA VAL A 167 13.49 5.61 13.83
C VAL A 167 12.43 4.99 12.92
N HIS A 168 12.73 4.89 11.63
CA HIS A 168 11.87 4.23 10.65
C HIS A 168 12.51 2.90 10.28
N PHE A 169 11.74 1.83 10.17
CA PHE A 169 12.28 0.57 9.68
C PHE A 169 12.77 0.73 8.23
N SER A 170 13.98 0.27 7.95
CA SER A 170 14.52 0.12 6.60
C SER A 170 15.14 -1.28 6.47
N PRO A 171 15.02 -1.94 5.31
CA PRO A 171 15.52 -3.31 5.14
C PRO A 171 17.05 -3.32 5.34
N PRO A 172 17.62 -4.45 5.80
CA PRO A 172 19.06 -4.51 6.08
C PRO A 172 19.88 -4.20 4.82
N LYS A 173 19.46 -4.72 3.66
CA LYS A 173 20.02 -4.47 2.32
C LYS A 173 18.88 -4.50 1.28
N GLY A 174 19.17 -4.28 0.00
CA GLY A 174 18.24 -4.59 -1.10
C GLY A 174 17.10 -3.57 -1.24
N PHE A 175 15.92 -4.01 -1.69
CA PHE A 175 14.74 -3.17 -1.88
C PHE A 175 13.55 -3.66 -1.07
N MET A 176 12.80 -2.73 -0.51
CA MET A 176 11.56 -2.97 0.21
C MET A 176 10.42 -2.14 -0.37
N ASN A 177 9.20 -2.67 -0.36
CA ASN A 177 7.98 -1.87 -0.51
C ASN A 177 6.98 -2.16 0.61
N ASP A 178 5.81 -2.70 0.29
CA ASP A 178 4.62 -2.73 1.13
C ASP A 178 4.85 -3.47 2.47
N PRO A 179 4.31 -2.97 3.59
CA PRO A 179 4.23 -3.73 4.84
C PRO A 179 3.21 -4.87 4.71
N ASN A 180 3.61 -6.04 5.22
CA ASN A 180 2.87 -7.29 5.17
C ASN A 180 2.75 -7.91 6.55
N GLY A 181 1.81 -8.84 6.68
CA GLY A 181 1.73 -9.75 7.82
C GLY A 181 1.69 -9.08 9.20
N CYS A 182 1.30 -7.81 9.27
CA CYS A 182 1.45 -6.99 10.47
C CYS A 182 0.54 -7.52 11.58
N HIS A 183 1.14 -8.05 12.65
CA HIS A 183 0.43 -8.54 13.82
C HIS A 183 1.28 -8.38 15.09
N ARG A 184 0.66 -8.60 16.25
CA ARG A 184 1.33 -8.66 17.54
C ARG A 184 1.15 -10.03 18.18
N ASP A 185 2.22 -10.58 18.75
CA ASP A 185 2.18 -11.88 19.42
C ASP A 185 1.67 -11.76 20.87
N GLN A 186 1.37 -12.91 21.49
CA GLN A 186 0.88 -12.98 22.87
C GLN A 186 1.91 -12.53 23.92
N ASN A 187 3.18 -12.35 23.54
CA ASN A 187 4.23 -11.80 24.40
C ASN A 187 4.34 -10.27 24.28
N GLY A 188 3.56 -9.65 23.39
CA GLY A 188 3.55 -8.21 23.12
C GLY A 188 4.45 -7.78 21.96
N THR A 189 5.12 -8.71 21.29
CA THR A 189 6.07 -8.47 20.20
C THR A 189 5.32 -8.13 18.91
N TYR A 190 5.63 -7.00 18.30
CA TYR A 190 5.15 -6.64 16.97
C TYR A 190 5.98 -7.33 15.89
N HIS A 191 5.30 -7.96 14.94
CA HIS A 191 5.89 -8.59 13.75
C HIS A 191 5.56 -7.75 12.52
N LEU A 192 6.60 -7.28 11.83
CA LEU A 192 6.52 -6.60 10.55
C LEU A 192 7.13 -7.50 9.48
N TYR A 193 6.32 -7.91 8.50
CA TYR A 193 6.82 -8.47 7.26
C TYR A 193 6.77 -7.38 6.19
N TYR A 194 7.46 -7.61 5.08
CA TYR A 194 7.50 -6.62 4.01
C TYR A 194 7.87 -7.25 2.67
N GLN A 195 7.32 -6.69 1.59
CA GLN A 195 7.74 -7.03 0.23
C GLN A 195 9.23 -6.76 0.07
N TYR A 196 10.01 -7.80 -0.24
CA TYR A 196 11.46 -7.74 -0.14
C TYR A 196 12.19 -8.34 -1.34
N ASN A 197 13.08 -7.56 -1.97
CA ASN A 197 14.08 -8.06 -2.91
C ASN A 197 15.47 -8.04 -2.24
N PRO A 198 16.00 -9.18 -1.78
CA PRO A 198 17.28 -9.24 -1.07
C PRO A 198 18.52 -9.05 -1.96
N ILE A 199 18.38 -9.11 -3.29
CA ILE A 199 19.52 -9.19 -4.23
C ILE A 199 19.63 -8.00 -5.19
N GLN A 200 18.64 -7.11 -5.23
CA GLN A 200 18.68 -5.87 -6.03
C GLN A 200 18.01 -4.70 -5.30
N TYR A 201 18.29 -3.48 -5.77
CA TYR A 201 17.74 -2.23 -5.23
C TYR A 201 16.47 -1.78 -5.97
N VAL A 202 15.72 -2.72 -6.55
CA VAL A 202 14.53 -2.49 -7.39
C VAL A 202 13.46 -3.54 -7.09
N ALA A 203 12.22 -3.27 -7.45
CA ALA A 203 11.13 -4.21 -7.31
C ALA A 203 11.30 -5.41 -8.25
N GLY A 204 10.70 -6.55 -7.87
CA GLY A 204 10.90 -7.86 -8.49
C GLY A 204 11.48 -8.86 -7.49
N ASN A 205 11.40 -10.17 -7.80
CA ASN A 205 11.92 -11.25 -6.96
C ASN A 205 11.43 -11.15 -5.49
N GLN A 206 10.17 -10.77 -5.27
CA GLN A 206 9.68 -10.51 -3.92
C GLN A 206 9.57 -11.77 -3.07
N HIS A 207 10.08 -11.61 -1.87
CA HIS A 207 9.96 -12.47 -0.69
C HIS A 207 9.20 -11.69 0.39
N TRP A 208 8.82 -12.35 1.48
CA TRP A 208 8.52 -11.64 2.73
C TRP A 208 9.78 -11.56 3.60
N GLY A 209 10.40 -10.38 3.65
CA GLY A 209 11.35 -10.05 4.71
C GLY A 209 10.61 -9.95 6.05
N HIS A 210 11.34 -10.02 7.17
CA HIS A 210 10.76 -10.02 8.51
C HIS A 210 11.63 -9.24 9.50
N ALA A 211 10.97 -8.46 10.35
CA ALA A 211 11.57 -7.80 11.51
C ALA A 211 10.59 -7.84 12.69
N THR A 212 11.12 -7.82 13.90
CA THR A 212 10.33 -7.76 15.14
C THR A 212 10.71 -6.57 16.02
N SER A 213 9.77 -6.07 16.82
CA SER A 213 9.98 -4.97 17.75
C SER A 213 9.09 -5.11 18.98
N GLN A 214 9.53 -4.58 20.12
CA GLN A 214 8.69 -4.46 21.33
C GLN A 214 8.00 -3.08 21.43
N ASP A 215 8.46 -2.10 20.65
CA ASP A 215 8.08 -0.70 20.78
C ASP A 215 7.73 0.01 19.46
N LEU A 216 7.82 -0.71 18.33
CA LEU A 216 7.62 -0.25 16.95
C LEU A 216 8.67 0.77 16.44
N TYR A 217 9.74 1.03 17.19
CA TYR A 217 10.82 1.95 16.83
C TYR A 217 12.18 1.26 16.73
N ASN A 218 12.49 0.36 17.66
CA ASN A 218 13.69 -0.44 17.70
C ASN A 218 13.40 -1.81 17.07
N TRP A 219 13.93 -2.04 15.87
CA TRP A 219 13.63 -3.22 15.06
C TRP A 219 14.79 -4.22 15.00
N THR A 220 14.50 -5.49 15.26
CA THR A 220 15.43 -6.61 15.09
C THR A 220 15.13 -7.33 13.79
N ASN A 221 16.08 -7.33 12.85
CA ASN A 221 15.98 -8.09 11.61
C ASN A 221 15.93 -9.59 11.90
N GLN A 222 15.02 -10.30 11.24
CA GLN A 222 14.89 -11.75 11.31
C GLN A 222 15.35 -12.38 9.97
N PRO A 223 15.46 -13.71 9.87
CA PRO A 223 15.58 -14.38 8.57
C PRO A 223 14.39 -14.05 7.66
N ILE A 224 14.55 -14.23 6.35
CA ILE A 224 13.43 -14.11 5.40
C ILE A 224 12.38 -15.18 5.74
N ALA A 225 11.11 -14.79 5.86
CA ALA A 225 10.04 -15.63 6.41
C ALA A 225 9.33 -16.47 5.34
N ILE A 226 9.08 -15.92 4.15
CA ILE A 226 8.42 -16.60 3.02
C ILE A 226 9.21 -16.37 1.73
N PHE A 227 9.48 -17.45 1.01
CA PHE A 227 10.20 -17.49 -0.27
C PHE A 227 9.25 -17.87 -1.41
N PRO A 228 9.45 -17.35 -2.64
CA PRO A 228 8.71 -17.85 -3.79
C PRO A 228 9.12 -19.31 -4.09
N PRO A 229 8.18 -20.17 -4.53
CA PRO A 229 8.44 -21.60 -4.77
C PRO A 229 9.38 -21.85 -5.97
N ASN A 230 9.59 -20.88 -6.85
CA ASN A 230 10.47 -20.96 -8.01
C ASN A 230 10.88 -19.56 -8.51
N SER A 231 11.79 -19.50 -9.48
CA SER A 231 12.35 -18.26 -10.03
C SER A 231 11.43 -17.44 -10.95
N THR A 232 10.23 -17.93 -11.29
CA THR A 232 9.25 -17.19 -12.12
C THR A 232 8.07 -16.65 -11.31
N THR A 233 8.01 -16.96 -10.02
CA THR A 233 6.97 -16.52 -9.08
C THR A 233 7.52 -15.54 -8.07
N GLN A 234 6.64 -14.72 -7.49
CA GLN A 234 6.95 -13.69 -6.51
C GLN A 234 5.91 -13.75 -5.40
N VAL A 235 6.35 -13.69 -4.14
CA VAL A 235 5.45 -13.57 -2.99
C VAL A 235 5.01 -12.12 -2.93
N PHE A 236 3.74 -11.87 -3.22
CA PHE A 236 3.12 -10.55 -3.22
C PHE A 236 2.51 -10.24 -1.84
N SER A 237 1.94 -9.05 -1.72
CA SER A 237 1.52 -8.48 -0.45
C SER A 237 0.37 -9.27 0.19
N GLY A 238 0.17 -9.07 1.49
CA GLY A 238 -0.83 -9.82 2.25
C GLY A 238 -0.72 -9.61 3.77
N SER A 239 -1.44 -10.42 4.52
CA SER A 239 -1.63 -10.26 5.96
C SER A 239 -1.35 -11.55 6.73
N ALA A 240 -1.32 -11.45 8.06
CA ALA A 240 -1.14 -12.59 8.95
C ALA A 240 -2.03 -12.41 10.18
N VAL A 241 -2.47 -13.54 10.74
CA VAL A 241 -3.39 -13.61 11.88
C VAL A 241 -2.97 -14.74 12.81
N LEU A 242 -3.22 -14.57 14.11
CA LEU A 242 -3.19 -15.69 15.06
C LEU A 242 -4.45 -16.55 14.90
N ASP A 243 -4.30 -17.88 14.88
CA ASP A 243 -5.42 -18.85 14.91
C ASP A 243 -5.46 -19.60 16.25
N PRO A 244 -5.82 -18.93 17.37
CA PRO A 244 -5.74 -19.51 18.71
C PRO A 244 -6.72 -20.67 18.93
N ASN A 245 -7.80 -20.73 18.15
CA ASN A 245 -8.82 -21.77 18.20
C ASN A 245 -8.54 -22.94 17.24
N ASN A 246 -7.42 -22.90 16.50
CA ASN A 246 -7.02 -23.92 15.54
C ASN A 246 -8.12 -24.22 14.48
N THR A 247 -8.81 -23.18 14.02
CA THR A 247 -9.85 -23.27 12.98
C THR A 247 -9.30 -23.77 11.64
N SER A 248 -8.03 -23.51 11.37
CA SER A 248 -7.27 -24.04 10.21
C SER A 248 -6.88 -25.52 10.34
N GLY A 249 -6.85 -26.06 11.55
CA GLY A 249 -6.33 -27.40 11.84
C GLY A 249 -4.79 -27.53 11.89
N PHE A 250 -4.03 -26.45 11.67
CA PHE A 250 -2.56 -26.50 11.61
C PHE A 250 -1.86 -26.59 12.99
N PHE A 251 -2.58 -26.30 14.07
CA PHE A 251 -2.05 -26.03 15.42
C PHE A 251 -2.70 -26.91 16.52
N PRO A 252 -2.66 -28.25 16.42
CA PRO A 252 -3.38 -29.13 17.35
C PRO A 252 -2.91 -29.03 18.82
N ASN A 253 -1.75 -28.43 19.09
CA ASN A 253 -1.13 -28.36 20.42
C ASN A 253 -0.64 -26.95 20.80
N GLN A 254 -1.09 -25.88 20.12
CA GLN A 254 -0.66 -24.51 20.42
C GLN A 254 -1.72 -23.46 20.06
N THR A 255 -1.76 -22.35 20.79
CA THR A 255 -2.71 -21.23 20.60
C THR A 255 -2.07 -19.96 20.06
N ASN A 256 -0.78 -20.01 19.71
CA ASN A 256 0.03 -18.91 19.17
C ASN A 256 0.48 -19.19 17.72
N GLY A 257 -0.24 -20.07 17.01
CA GLY A 257 0.02 -20.37 15.61
C GLY A 257 -0.34 -19.18 14.71
N VAL A 258 0.55 -18.82 13.81
CA VAL A 258 0.36 -17.71 12.87
C VAL A 258 0.04 -18.26 11.49
N VAL A 259 -1.02 -17.78 10.84
CA VAL A 259 -1.29 -18.05 9.42
C VAL A 259 -1.06 -16.78 8.62
N ALA A 260 -0.13 -16.85 7.66
CA ALA A 260 0.04 -15.83 6.64
C ALA A 260 -0.88 -16.14 5.46
N VAL A 261 -1.57 -15.12 4.95
CA VAL A 261 -2.42 -15.16 3.76
C VAL A 261 -1.88 -14.12 2.79
N TYR A 262 -1.42 -14.57 1.62
CA TYR A 262 -0.63 -13.76 0.70
C TYR A 262 -0.97 -14.06 -0.75
N THR A 263 -0.70 -13.11 -1.64
CA THR A 263 -0.82 -13.36 -3.08
C THR A 263 0.44 -14.05 -3.61
N LEU A 264 0.30 -15.17 -4.32
CA LEU A 264 1.38 -15.67 -5.18
C LEU A 264 1.20 -15.10 -6.59
N ASN A 265 2.15 -14.27 -7.02
CA ASN A 265 2.18 -13.68 -8.35
C ASN A 265 3.03 -14.52 -9.30
N SER A 266 2.44 -14.91 -10.44
CA SER A 266 3.08 -15.61 -11.55
C SER A 266 2.99 -14.77 -12.84
N PRO A 267 3.62 -15.18 -13.96
CA PRO A 267 3.51 -14.43 -15.22
C PRO A 267 2.10 -14.35 -15.81
N THR A 268 1.16 -15.19 -15.35
CA THR A 268 -0.20 -15.31 -15.93
C THR A 268 -1.34 -15.18 -14.93
N LEU A 269 -1.09 -15.36 -13.63
CA LEU A 269 -2.10 -15.39 -12.57
C LEU A 269 -1.59 -14.77 -11.27
N GLN A 270 -2.51 -14.17 -10.52
CA GLN A 270 -2.38 -13.80 -9.12
C GLN A 270 -3.42 -14.58 -8.32
N VAL A 271 -2.95 -15.44 -7.41
CA VAL A 271 -3.79 -16.35 -6.60
C VAL A 271 -3.51 -16.13 -5.12
N GLN A 272 -4.48 -16.41 -4.25
CA GLN A 272 -4.26 -16.32 -2.81
C GLN A 272 -3.84 -17.67 -2.25
N GLU A 273 -2.74 -17.65 -1.51
CA GLU A 273 -2.11 -18.78 -0.86
C GLU A 273 -2.08 -18.56 0.66
N ILE A 274 -1.95 -19.65 1.41
CA ILE A 274 -1.65 -19.58 2.85
C ILE A 274 -0.39 -20.36 3.20
N ALA A 275 0.29 -19.89 4.23
CA ALA A 275 1.36 -20.61 4.90
C ALA A 275 1.21 -20.46 6.41
N TYR A 276 1.63 -21.47 7.18
CA TYR A 276 1.48 -21.48 8.63
C TYR A 276 2.83 -21.56 9.34
N SER A 277 2.96 -20.82 10.44
CA SER A 277 4.12 -20.84 11.32
C SER A 277 3.73 -21.41 12.69
N ARG A 278 4.56 -22.34 13.17
CA ARG A 278 4.46 -22.95 14.52
C ARG A 278 5.47 -22.38 15.51
N ASP A 279 6.37 -21.51 15.06
CA ASP A 279 7.44 -20.91 15.87
C ASP A 279 7.14 -19.44 16.26
N GLY A 280 5.90 -18.97 16.06
CA GLY A 280 5.48 -17.59 16.38
C GLY A 280 5.72 -16.59 15.25
N GLY A 281 5.74 -17.04 14.00
CA GLY A 281 5.89 -16.20 12.81
C GLY A 281 7.31 -16.08 12.25
N TYR A 282 8.30 -16.83 12.75
CA TYR A 282 9.69 -16.70 12.29
C TYR A 282 9.98 -17.54 11.05
N SER A 283 9.35 -18.71 10.92
CA SER A 283 9.40 -19.54 9.72
C SER A 283 8.03 -20.11 9.35
N PHE A 284 7.74 -20.15 8.05
CA PHE A 284 6.45 -20.58 7.52
C PHE A 284 6.56 -21.84 6.66
N THR A 285 5.59 -22.73 6.81
CA THR A 285 5.38 -23.89 5.93
C THR A 285 4.21 -23.59 5.00
N PRO A 286 4.40 -23.57 3.66
CA PRO A 286 3.30 -23.42 2.71
C PRO A 286 2.24 -24.52 2.88
N TYR A 287 0.96 -24.16 2.74
CA TYR A 287 -0.12 -25.14 2.78
C TYR A 287 -0.12 -25.99 1.50
N SER A 288 -0.14 -27.31 1.67
CA SER A 288 -0.07 -28.27 0.56
C SER A 288 -1.28 -28.27 -0.37
N GLY A 289 -2.38 -27.62 0.03
CA GLY A 289 -3.58 -27.45 -0.79
C GLY A 289 -3.69 -26.08 -1.45
N ASN A 290 -2.61 -25.29 -1.50
CA ASN A 290 -2.59 -24.01 -2.21
C ASN A 290 -2.82 -24.18 -3.73
N PRO A 291 -3.42 -23.18 -4.40
CA PRO A 291 -3.96 -21.93 -3.84
C PRO A 291 -5.32 -22.16 -3.14
N VAL A 292 -5.61 -21.33 -2.13
CA VAL A 292 -6.90 -21.38 -1.39
C VAL A 292 -7.99 -20.55 -2.05
N LEU A 293 -7.61 -19.63 -2.95
CA LEU A 293 -8.53 -18.83 -3.75
C LEU A 293 -7.87 -18.43 -5.08
N ASP A 294 -8.41 -18.93 -6.18
CA ASP A 294 -8.05 -18.54 -7.56
C ASP A 294 -9.33 -18.13 -8.28
N VAL A 295 -9.27 -16.99 -8.98
CA VAL A 295 -10.38 -16.39 -9.74
C VAL A 295 -10.05 -16.28 -11.24
N GLY A 296 -8.93 -16.86 -11.69
CA GLY A 296 -8.48 -16.83 -13.08
C GLY A 296 -7.96 -15.46 -13.56
N SER A 297 -7.53 -14.60 -12.64
CA SER A 297 -7.10 -13.22 -12.91
C SER A 297 -5.59 -13.02 -12.70
N ASN A 298 -5.00 -12.08 -13.44
CA ASN A 298 -3.65 -11.57 -13.21
C ASN A 298 -3.63 -10.22 -12.47
N GLN A 299 -4.78 -9.78 -11.94
CA GLN A 299 -4.99 -8.52 -11.21
C GLN A 299 -5.88 -8.77 -9.99
N PHE A 300 -5.47 -9.69 -9.12
CA PHE A 300 -6.22 -10.13 -7.95
C PHE A 300 -5.27 -10.34 -6.76
N ARG A 301 -5.18 -9.35 -5.86
CA ARG A 301 -4.08 -9.31 -4.87
C ARG A 301 -4.39 -8.60 -3.55
N ASP A 302 -3.42 -8.73 -2.65
CA ASP A 302 -3.29 -8.03 -1.36
C ASP A 302 -4.38 -8.37 -0.33
N PRO A 303 -4.53 -9.65 0.06
CA PRO A 303 -5.57 -10.09 1.00
C PRO A 303 -5.29 -9.60 2.43
N LYS A 304 -6.16 -8.75 2.98
CA LYS A 304 -6.25 -8.45 4.41
C LYS A 304 -7.30 -9.33 5.07
N VAL A 305 -6.84 -10.19 5.98
CA VAL A 305 -7.67 -11.11 6.77
C VAL A 305 -7.80 -10.65 8.22
N PHE A 306 -8.96 -10.91 8.81
CA PHE A 306 -9.26 -10.74 10.23
C PHE A 306 -10.38 -11.70 10.68
N TRP A 307 -10.52 -11.92 11.99
CA TRP A 307 -11.63 -12.68 12.58
C TRP A 307 -12.81 -11.74 12.86
N TYR A 308 -14.01 -12.12 12.43
CA TYR A 308 -15.25 -11.41 12.72
C TYR A 308 -16.23 -12.38 13.39
N GLN A 309 -16.47 -12.17 14.69
CA GLN A 309 -17.39 -12.94 15.54
C GLN A 309 -17.13 -14.46 15.57
N ASP A 310 -17.56 -15.19 14.54
CA ASP A 310 -17.52 -16.64 14.40
C ASP A 310 -16.89 -17.14 13.08
N HIS A 311 -16.31 -16.24 12.27
CA HIS A 311 -15.65 -16.60 11.00
C HIS A 311 -14.50 -15.66 10.62
N TRP A 312 -13.67 -16.12 9.67
CA TRP A 312 -12.66 -15.30 9.01
C TRP A 312 -13.27 -14.48 7.88
N VAL A 313 -12.81 -13.24 7.74
CA VAL A 313 -13.14 -12.33 6.63
C VAL A 313 -11.86 -11.98 5.89
N MET A 314 -11.91 -11.96 4.55
CA MET A 314 -10.87 -11.45 3.67
C MET A 314 -11.41 -10.27 2.86
N ALA A 315 -10.73 -9.13 2.94
CA ALA A 315 -10.82 -8.07 1.94
C ALA A 315 -9.63 -8.20 0.97
N VAL A 316 -9.90 -8.26 -0.34
CA VAL A 316 -8.87 -8.51 -1.37
C VAL A 316 -9.21 -7.74 -2.64
N SER A 317 -8.20 -7.22 -3.36
CA SER A 317 -8.44 -6.32 -4.49
C SER A 317 -8.49 -7.04 -5.84
N TYR A 318 -9.56 -6.80 -6.59
CA TYR A 318 -9.61 -6.93 -8.05
C TYR A 318 -9.10 -5.62 -8.65
N ALA A 319 -7.78 -5.55 -8.83
CA ALA A 319 -7.05 -4.29 -8.86
C ALA A 319 -7.50 -3.36 -9.99
N ASN A 320 -7.59 -3.88 -11.22
CA ASN A 320 -7.98 -3.11 -12.41
C ASN A 320 -9.51 -3.00 -12.60
N ASP A 321 -10.30 -3.73 -11.79
CA ASP A 321 -11.77 -3.67 -11.78
C ASP A 321 -12.30 -2.68 -10.73
N TYR A 322 -11.40 -1.92 -10.10
CA TYR A 322 -11.66 -0.94 -9.03
C TYR A 322 -12.59 -1.51 -7.95
N THR A 323 -12.32 -2.74 -7.52
CA THR A 323 -13.20 -3.51 -6.63
C THR A 323 -12.40 -4.16 -5.51
N VAL A 324 -12.88 -4.01 -4.28
CA VAL A 324 -12.47 -4.84 -3.14
C VAL A 324 -13.53 -5.92 -2.96
N GLY A 325 -13.15 -7.19 -3.19
CA GLY A 325 -13.99 -8.33 -2.89
C GLY A 325 -13.94 -8.69 -1.41
N ILE A 326 -15.10 -9.03 -0.85
CA ILE A 326 -15.22 -9.52 0.53
C ILE A 326 -15.58 -11.02 0.47
N PHE A 327 -14.74 -11.84 1.10
CA PHE A 327 -14.92 -13.28 1.22
C PHE A 327 -14.94 -13.70 2.69
N THR A 328 -15.59 -14.81 3.00
CA THR A 328 -15.64 -15.40 4.34
C THR A 328 -15.16 -16.85 4.36
N SER A 329 -14.55 -17.29 5.46
CA SER A 329 -14.10 -18.66 5.65
C SER A 329 -14.26 -19.13 7.10
N GLN A 330 -14.51 -20.42 7.28
CA GLN A 330 -14.51 -21.08 8.58
C GLN A 330 -13.13 -21.67 8.94
N ASN A 331 -12.18 -21.74 8.00
CA ASN A 331 -10.95 -22.54 8.15
C ASN A 331 -9.71 -21.98 7.41
N LEU A 332 -9.76 -20.74 6.93
CA LEU A 332 -8.74 -20.05 6.11
C LEU A 332 -8.38 -20.69 4.75
N SER A 333 -8.85 -21.91 4.47
CA SER A 333 -8.51 -22.67 3.26
C SER A 333 -9.67 -22.83 2.27
N SER A 334 -10.89 -22.48 2.66
CA SER A 334 -12.09 -22.52 1.81
C SER A 334 -12.85 -21.20 1.95
N TRP A 335 -12.91 -20.42 0.86
CA TRP A 335 -13.45 -19.06 0.85
C TRP A 335 -14.74 -18.96 0.04
N GLU A 336 -15.77 -18.36 0.63
CA GLU A 336 -17.05 -18.04 -0.03
C GLU A 336 -17.10 -16.53 -0.31
N HIS A 337 -17.43 -16.13 -1.55
CA HIS A 337 -17.66 -14.73 -1.89
C HIS A 337 -18.96 -14.23 -1.25
N GLN A 338 -18.93 -13.03 -0.65
CA GLN A 338 -20.11 -12.42 -0.02
C GLN A 338 -20.55 -11.13 -0.70
N SER A 339 -19.62 -10.20 -0.96
CA SER A 339 -19.95 -8.90 -1.54
C SER A 339 -18.74 -8.24 -2.22
N ASN A 340 -19.00 -7.12 -2.91
CA ASN A 340 -17.98 -6.30 -3.57
C ASN A 340 -18.18 -4.83 -3.21
N PHE A 341 -17.08 -4.15 -2.86
CA PHE A 341 -17.01 -2.70 -2.72
C PHE A 341 -16.35 -2.10 -3.97
N THR A 342 -17.16 -1.56 -4.87
CA THR A 342 -16.80 -1.33 -6.29
C THR A 342 -16.95 0.14 -6.68
N HIS A 343 -15.91 0.71 -7.32
CA HIS A 343 -15.90 2.05 -7.93
C HIS A 343 -16.18 3.23 -6.97
N TYR A 344 -15.66 3.17 -5.73
CA TYR A 344 -15.84 4.22 -4.71
C TYR A 344 -14.67 5.23 -4.65
N GLY A 345 -15.00 6.52 -4.69
CA GLY A 345 -14.03 7.61 -4.52
C GLY A 345 -13.02 7.73 -5.67
N LEU A 346 -11.73 7.84 -5.35
CA LEU A 346 -10.68 8.00 -6.35
C LEU A 346 -10.35 6.63 -6.95
N LEU A 347 -10.58 6.44 -8.26
CA LEU A 347 -10.30 5.18 -8.94
C LEU A 347 -8.80 4.97 -9.22
N GLY A 348 -8.11 6.03 -9.66
CA GLY A 348 -6.74 5.94 -10.17
C GLY A 348 -6.66 5.01 -11.39
N LEU A 349 -5.70 4.08 -11.38
CA LEU A 349 -5.56 3.02 -12.39
C LEU A 349 -5.63 1.60 -11.78
N ALA A 350 -5.42 1.44 -10.48
CA ALA A 350 -5.63 0.17 -9.78
C ALA A 350 -5.90 0.41 -8.29
N TYR A 351 -6.73 -0.45 -7.70
CA TYR A 351 -6.84 -0.63 -6.25
C TYR A 351 -5.84 -1.66 -5.76
N GLU A 352 -5.20 -1.39 -4.62
CA GLU A 352 -4.18 -2.22 -4.00
C GLU A 352 -4.33 -2.13 -2.46
N CYS A 353 -3.78 -3.10 -1.74
CA CYS A 353 -3.66 -3.12 -0.29
C CYS A 353 -4.91 -2.66 0.49
N PRO A 354 -6.10 -3.27 0.26
CA PRO A 354 -7.31 -2.96 1.02
C PRO A 354 -7.13 -3.37 2.48
N ASN A 355 -7.57 -2.52 3.41
CA ASN A 355 -7.72 -2.87 4.82
C ASN A 355 -9.15 -2.53 5.24
N LEU A 356 -9.95 -3.56 5.55
CA LEU A 356 -11.22 -3.41 6.25
C LEU A 356 -10.97 -3.64 7.74
N ILE A 357 -11.03 -2.57 8.53
CA ILE A 357 -10.61 -2.58 9.94
C ILE A 357 -11.58 -1.79 10.82
N GLU A 358 -11.63 -2.14 12.09
CA GLU A 358 -12.41 -1.43 13.10
C GLU A 358 -11.58 -0.28 13.71
N VAL A 359 -12.17 0.91 13.86
CA VAL A 359 -11.50 2.09 14.43
C VAL A 359 -12.32 2.65 15.59
N PRO A 360 -11.72 2.85 16.78
CA PRO A 360 -12.43 3.40 17.94
C PRO A 360 -12.74 4.89 17.77
N PHE A 361 -13.82 5.35 18.38
CA PHE A 361 -14.11 6.78 18.52
C PHE A 361 -13.26 7.40 19.64
N LYS A 362 -12.70 8.58 19.39
CA LYS A 362 -11.86 9.33 20.33
C LYS A 362 -12.54 9.58 21.69
N ASP A 363 -13.78 10.03 21.63
CA ASP A 363 -14.53 10.52 22.80
C ASP A 363 -15.24 9.38 23.55
N ASP A 364 -15.33 8.19 22.93
CA ASP A 364 -15.85 6.96 23.54
C ASP A 364 -15.14 5.74 22.94
N PRO A 365 -13.97 5.34 23.46
CA PRO A 365 -13.21 4.20 22.94
C PRO A 365 -13.90 2.83 23.12
N SER A 366 -15.04 2.76 23.81
CA SER A 366 -15.88 1.55 23.86
C SER A 366 -16.76 1.38 22.62
N LYS A 367 -16.80 2.41 21.75
CA LYS A 367 -17.48 2.40 20.46
C LYS A 367 -16.49 2.56 19.31
N SER A 368 -16.91 2.08 18.16
CA SER A 368 -16.12 1.98 16.95
C SER A 368 -17.00 2.14 15.72
N ALA A 369 -16.38 2.35 14.56
CA ALA A 369 -16.99 2.09 13.26
C ALA A 369 -15.98 1.40 12.35
N TRP A 370 -16.45 0.81 11.26
CA TRP A 370 -15.60 0.16 10.28
C TRP A 370 -15.03 1.18 9.30
N VAL A 371 -13.78 0.96 8.90
CA VAL A 371 -13.09 1.76 7.89
C VAL A 371 -12.58 0.83 6.80
N MET A 372 -12.98 1.12 5.56
CA MET A 372 -12.41 0.55 4.35
C MET A 372 -11.32 1.50 3.84
N PHE A 373 -10.07 1.14 4.06
CA PHE A 373 -8.88 1.82 3.54
C PHE A 373 -8.44 1.14 2.24
N ILE A 374 -8.09 1.92 1.21
CA ILE A 374 -7.69 1.43 -0.11
C ILE A 374 -6.48 2.22 -0.60
N SER A 375 -5.43 1.52 -1.03
CA SER A 375 -4.27 2.12 -1.68
C SER A 375 -4.50 2.18 -3.20
N ILE A 376 -4.03 3.24 -3.86
CA ILE A 376 -4.25 3.51 -5.28
C ILE A 376 -2.94 3.80 -5.99
N ASN A 377 -2.58 3.01 -6.99
CA ASN A 377 -1.38 3.26 -7.79
C ASN A 377 -1.45 2.64 -9.19
N PRO A 378 -0.98 3.34 -10.24
CA PRO A 378 -0.77 4.79 -10.28
C PRO A 378 -2.11 5.55 -10.28
N GLY A 379 -2.07 6.88 -10.25
CA GLY A 379 -3.25 7.74 -10.40
C GLY A 379 -3.58 8.66 -9.22
N ALA A 380 -2.68 8.77 -8.24
CA ALA A 380 -2.80 9.75 -7.16
C ALA A 380 -2.87 11.20 -7.70
N PRO A 381 -3.53 12.15 -6.99
CA PRO A 381 -3.68 13.54 -7.45
C PRO A 381 -2.35 14.29 -7.60
N LEU A 382 -1.34 13.94 -6.80
CA LEU A 382 0.02 14.48 -6.91
C LEU A 382 0.91 13.68 -7.91
N GLY A 383 0.33 12.71 -8.61
CA GLY A 383 1.02 11.69 -9.40
C GLY A 383 1.42 10.46 -8.58
N GLY A 384 1.51 9.30 -9.23
CA GLY A 384 1.97 8.07 -8.59
C GLY A 384 0.96 7.48 -7.61
N SER A 385 1.43 7.19 -6.40
CA SER A 385 0.76 6.39 -5.37
C SER A 385 0.16 7.25 -4.24
N VAL A 386 -1.00 6.85 -3.69
CA VAL A 386 -1.65 7.45 -2.50
C VAL A 386 -2.65 6.47 -1.88
N SER A 387 -3.16 6.71 -0.68
CA SER A 387 -4.24 5.91 -0.08
C SER A 387 -5.46 6.74 0.33
N GLN A 388 -6.65 6.18 0.17
CA GLN A 388 -7.94 6.75 0.54
C GLN A 388 -8.66 5.88 1.58
N TYR A 389 -9.70 6.40 2.22
CA TYR A 389 -10.53 5.62 3.12
C TYR A 389 -12.02 6.05 3.14
N PHE A 390 -12.87 5.14 3.62
CA PHE A 390 -14.32 5.33 3.80
C PHE A 390 -14.72 4.83 5.20
N ILE A 391 -15.61 5.54 5.88
CA ILE A 391 -16.14 5.16 7.21
C ILE A 391 -17.55 4.57 7.01
N GLY A 392 -17.88 3.49 7.70
CA GLY A 392 -19.17 2.79 7.55
C GLY A 392 -19.42 1.70 8.57
N ASP A 393 -20.45 0.89 8.28
CA ASP A 393 -20.74 -0.35 8.99
C ASP A 393 -20.25 -1.56 8.20
N PHE A 394 -19.96 -2.65 8.91
CA PHE A 394 -19.72 -3.97 8.34
C PHE A 394 -20.53 -5.01 9.11
N ASP A 395 -21.29 -5.84 8.40
CA ASP A 395 -22.20 -6.83 8.99
C ASP A 395 -21.62 -8.26 9.05
N GLY A 396 -20.35 -8.43 8.65
CA GLY A 396 -19.70 -9.73 8.45
C GLY A 396 -19.65 -10.17 6.98
N LYS A 397 -20.42 -9.52 6.10
CA LYS A 397 -20.55 -9.90 4.68
C LYS A 397 -20.40 -8.72 3.72
N GLU A 398 -20.90 -7.55 4.08
CA GLU A 398 -20.93 -6.34 3.25
C GLU A 398 -20.52 -5.10 4.03
N PHE A 399 -19.59 -4.31 3.49
CA PHE A 399 -19.22 -3.00 4.02
C PHE A 399 -20.08 -1.90 3.38
N LYS A 400 -20.75 -1.10 4.21
CA LYS A 400 -21.66 -0.03 3.79
C LYS A 400 -21.15 1.31 4.31
N PRO A 401 -20.58 2.18 3.46
CA PRO A 401 -20.07 3.48 3.91
C PRO A 401 -21.23 4.41 4.30
N TYR A 402 -21.02 5.25 5.32
CA TYR A 402 -22.02 6.21 5.78
C TYR A 402 -22.29 7.34 4.77
N ASP A 403 -21.31 7.63 3.91
CA ASP A 403 -21.40 8.62 2.84
C ASP A 403 -20.54 8.21 1.63
N SER A 404 -20.65 8.96 0.53
CA SER A 404 -19.84 8.77 -0.67
C SER A 404 -18.60 9.68 -0.71
N ALA A 405 -18.20 10.29 0.41
CA ALA A 405 -17.13 11.27 0.42
C ALA A 405 -15.75 10.58 0.40
N MET A 406 -15.01 10.84 -0.68
CA MET A 406 -13.62 10.43 -0.83
C MET A 406 -12.72 11.23 0.11
N ARG A 407 -11.94 10.52 0.92
CA ARG A 407 -11.01 11.10 1.90
C ARG A 407 -9.63 10.48 1.71
N LEU A 408 -8.57 11.31 1.66
CA LEU A 408 -7.19 10.83 1.69
C LEU A 408 -6.76 10.54 3.13
N SER A 409 -6.00 9.47 3.34
CA SER A 409 -5.46 9.13 4.66
C SER A 409 -4.21 9.93 5.02
N ASP A 410 -3.47 10.38 4.01
CA ASP A 410 -2.33 11.28 4.13
C ASP A 410 -2.23 12.14 2.86
N PHE A 411 -1.79 13.39 3.01
CA PHE A 411 -1.58 14.32 1.90
C PHE A 411 -0.12 14.36 1.44
N ALA A 412 0.78 13.65 2.13
CA ALA A 412 2.17 13.49 1.75
C ALA A 412 2.30 12.68 0.45
N LYS A 413 3.43 12.90 -0.23
CA LYS A 413 3.79 12.21 -1.47
C LYS A 413 4.25 10.75 -1.24
N ASP A 414 4.82 10.48 -0.07
CA ASP A 414 5.49 9.24 0.30
C ASP A 414 4.77 8.54 1.47
N ASN A 415 3.52 8.12 1.25
CA ASN A 415 2.76 7.30 2.20
C ASN A 415 1.81 6.37 1.42
N TYR A 416 2.14 5.08 1.35
CA TYR A 416 1.45 4.11 0.51
C TYR A 416 1.36 2.72 1.16
N ALA A 417 0.42 1.89 0.70
CA ALA A 417 0.25 0.50 1.13
C ALA A 417 0.14 0.34 2.66
N GLY A 418 -0.57 1.26 3.33
CA GLY A 418 -0.75 1.21 4.78
C GLY A 418 -1.41 -0.10 5.24
N GLN A 419 -0.81 -0.78 6.22
CA GLN A 419 -1.36 -1.98 6.83
C GLN A 419 -1.53 -1.80 8.35
N TRP A 420 -2.63 -2.34 8.88
CA TRP A 420 -2.93 -2.33 10.31
C TRP A 420 -2.45 -3.61 10.99
N PHE A 421 -1.86 -3.46 12.18
CA PHE A 421 -1.45 -4.58 13.02
C PHE A 421 -2.67 -5.32 13.56
N ALA A 422 -2.79 -6.61 13.20
CA ALA A 422 -3.73 -7.53 13.83
C ALA A 422 -3.31 -7.84 15.29
N ASP A 423 -4.26 -8.39 16.05
CA ASP A 423 -4.00 -8.98 17.38
C ASP A 423 -3.37 -8.01 18.41
N THR A 424 -3.70 -6.72 18.28
CA THR A 424 -3.30 -5.63 19.18
C THR A 424 -4.23 -5.53 20.40
N ASP A 425 -3.81 -4.79 21.43
CA ASP A 425 -4.61 -4.59 22.65
C ASP A 425 -5.93 -3.83 22.33
N SER A 426 -7.01 -4.15 23.05
CA SER A 426 -8.35 -3.61 22.74
C SER A 426 -8.38 -2.07 22.79
N GLY A 427 -8.81 -1.46 21.69
CA GLY A 427 -8.85 0.00 21.52
C GLY A 427 -7.62 0.60 20.83
N ASP A 428 -6.60 -0.19 20.50
CA ASP A 428 -5.46 0.25 19.68
C ASP A 428 -5.66 -0.08 18.20
N SER A 429 -5.76 0.96 17.36
CA SER A 429 -5.81 0.83 15.90
C SER A 429 -4.49 1.33 15.32
N ILE A 430 -3.48 0.47 15.30
CA ILE A 430 -2.09 0.82 14.94
C ILE A 430 -1.83 0.45 13.48
N SER A 431 -1.29 1.40 12.71
CA SER A 431 -0.88 1.19 11.31
C SER A 431 0.55 1.60 11.02
N ILE A 432 1.12 0.99 9.98
CA ILE A 432 2.39 1.37 9.38
C ILE A 432 2.26 1.32 7.86
N ALA A 433 2.97 2.18 7.15
CA ALA A 433 2.90 2.30 5.69
C ALA A 433 4.29 2.30 5.06
N TRP A 434 4.38 2.07 3.76
CA TRP A 434 5.62 2.26 3.01
C TRP A 434 5.84 3.75 2.71
N ALA A 435 6.98 4.28 3.16
CA ALA A 435 7.33 5.69 3.06
C ALA A 435 8.10 5.98 1.75
N SER A 436 7.41 5.79 0.62
CA SER A 436 7.93 6.11 -0.72
C SER A 436 6.79 6.28 -1.73
N ASN A 437 7.13 6.54 -2.99
CA ASN A 437 6.20 6.62 -4.11
C ASN A 437 6.71 5.81 -5.31
N TRP A 438 5.83 5.01 -5.94
CA TRP A 438 6.20 4.15 -7.07
C TRP A 438 6.81 4.91 -8.26
N GLN A 439 6.55 6.22 -8.42
CA GLN A 439 7.14 7.04 -9.49
C GLN A 439 8.66 7.13 -9.47
N TYR A 440 9.30 7.06 -8.29
CA TYR A 440 10.75 7.31 -8.16
C TYR A 440 11.46 6.43 -7.14
N THR A 441 10.73 5.57 -6.41
CA THR A 441 11.34 4.69 -5.39
C THR A 441 12.50 3.84 -5.91
N GLN A 442 12.51 3.51 -7.20
CA GLN A 442 13.56 2.71 -7.85
C GLN A 442 14.78 3.55 -8.31
N SER A 443 14.82 4.84 -7.97
CA SER A 443 15.86 5.79 -8.39
C SER A 443 16.41 6.66 -7.26
N VAL A 444 15.91 6.52 -6.03
CA VAL A 444 16.46 7.26 -4.86
C VAL A 444 17.92 6.87 -4.57
N PRO A 445 18.75 7.79 -4.02
CA PRO A 445 20.21 7.62 -3.92
C PRO A 445 20.67 6.69 -2.78
N THR A 446 19.76 6.11 -2.00
CA THR A 446 20.10 5.22 -0.88
C THR A 446 20.73 3.89 -1.32
N ALA A 447 20.63 3.54 -2.61
CA ALA A 447 21.26 2.33 -3.17
C ALA A 447 22.80 2.35 -3.04
N ASP A 448 23.41 3.53 -2.95
CA ASP A 448 24.84 3.70 -2.67
C ASP A 448 25.21 3.21 -1.24
N GLU A 449 24.24 3.19 -0.32
CA GLU A 449 24.31 2.62 1.03
C GLU A 449 23.72 1.20 1.10
N GLY A 450 23.49 0.57 -0.07
CA GLY A 450 23.08 -0.83 -0.18
C GLY A 450 21.61 -1.11 0.15
N PHE A 451 20.74 -0.11 0.21
CA PHE A 451 19.30 -0.31 0.48
C PHE A 451 18.39 0.67 -0.29
N ARG A 452 17.10 0.36 -0.38
CA ARG A 452 16.05 1.32 -0.77
C ARG A 452 14.79 1.14 0.06
N SER A 453 14.08 2.26 0.19
CA SER A 453 12.85 2.44 0.98
C SER A 453 13.02 2.39 2.50
N ALA A 454 12.01 2.93 3.16
CA ALA A 454 11.74 2.79 4.59
C ALA A 454 10.23 2.63 4.79
N MET A 455 9.82 2.18 5.98
CA MET A 455 8.45 2.33 6.45
C MET A 455 8.20 3.74 7.01
N SER A 456 6.95 4.09 7.26
CA SER A 456 6.55 5.23 8.08
C SER A 456 6.84 4.96 9.56
N LEU A 457 6.69 5.98 10.41
CA LEU A 457 6.47 5.74 11.84
C LEU A 457 5.18 4.93 12.03
N PRO A 458 5.06 4.14 13.10
CA PRO A 458 3.78 3.59 13.53
C PRO A 458 2.82 4.73 13.87
N ARG A 459 1.53 4.59 13.52
CA ARG A 459 0.49 5.57 13.84
C ARG A 459 -0.69 4.94 14.57
N ARG A 460 -1.16 5.60 15.62
CA ARG A 460 -2.47 5.36 16.25
C ARG A 460 -3.54 6.06 15.44
N ASN A 461 -4.63 5.35 15.15
CA ASN A 461 -5.77 5.85 14.40
C ASN A 461 -7.02 5.88 15.29
N TYR A 462 -7.82 6.93 15.18
CA TYR A 462 -9.12 7.04 15.85
C TYR A 462 -10.09 7.91 15.03
N LEU A 463 -11.38 7.70 15.21
CA LEU A 463 -12.43 8.52 14.59
C LEU A 463 -12.80 9.69 15.51
N THR A 464 -12.94 10.89 14.96
CA THR A 464 -13.39 12.08 15.70
C THR A 464 -14.35 12.90 14.85
N ASN A 465 -15.32 13.57 15.49
CA ASN A 465 -16.27 14.43 14.79
C ASN A 465 -15.70 15.86 14.68
N LEU A 466 -15.22 16.23 13.51
CA LEU A 466 -14.67 17.55 13.22
C LEU A 466 -15.79 18.52 12.82
N THR A 467 -15.82 19.69 13.45
CA THR A 467 -16.88 20.74 13.36
C THR A 467 -17.34 21.12 11.94
N ARG A 468 -16.54 20.82 10.90
CA ARG A 468 -16.85 21.12 9.50
C ARG A 468 -16.82 19.92 8.55
N LEU A 469 -16.23 18.79 8.95
CA LEU A 469 -16.01 17.63 8.08
C LEU A 469 -16.85 16.40 8.49
N GLY A 470 -17.46 16.44 9.68
CA GLY A 470 -18.13 15.28 10.26
C GLY A 470 -17.12 14.29 10.85
N TRP A 471 -17.46 13.01 10.84
CA TRP A 471 -16.52 11.96 11.25
C TRP A 471 -15.35 11.85 10.27
N ASP A 472 -14.14 11.86 10.83
CA ASP A 472 -12.87 11.87 10.12
C ASP A 472 -11.87 10.96 10.85
N LEU A 473 -10.98 10.31 10.10
CA LEU A 473 -9.92 9.44 10.59
C LEU A 473 -8.69 10.29 10.96
N VAL A 474 -8.41 10.42 12.24
CA VAL A 474 -7.19 11.08 12.73
C VAL A 474 -6.12 10.05 13.00
N SER A 475 -4.94 10.28 12.41
CA SER A 475 -3.77 9.42 12.49
C SER A 475 -2.59 10.20 13.09
N LEU A 476 -2.05 9.71 14.22
CA LEU A 476 -0.95 10.36 14.96
C LEU A 476 0.17 9.35 15.24
N PRO A 477 1.44 9.75 15.38
CA PRO A 477 2.51 8.84 15.80
C PRO A 477 2.17 8.08 17.08
N TYR A 478 2.35 6.75 17.07
CA TYR A 478 2.01 5.86 18.19
C TYR A 478 3.12 5.87 19.26
N ASP A 479 2.83 6.41 20.45
CA ASP A 479 3.73 6.41 21.63
C ASP A 479 5.22 6.66 21.34
N LEU A 480 5.60 7.93 21.16
CA LEU A 480 7.00 8.33 20.96
C LEU A 480 7.90 8.17 22.20
N SER A 481 7.39 7.73 23.35
CA SER A 481 8.18 7.67 24.60
C SER A 481 9.45 6.81 24.57
N PRO A 482 9.58 5.71 23.77
CA PRO A 482 10.81 4.93 23.67
C PRO A 482 12.00 5.68 23.03
N ILE A 483 11.71 6.68 22.19
CA ILE A 483 12.72 7.43 21.42
C ILE A 483 12.87 8.90 21.85
N VAL A 484 11.93 9.44 22.63
CA VAL A 484 11.99 10.81 23.14
C VAL A 484 13.12 10.94 24.17
N ASN A 485 14.00 11.93 23.95
CA ASN A 485 15.23 12.20 24.72
C ASN A 485 16.37 11.17 24.58
N THR A 486 16.25 10.19 23.68
CA THR A 486 17.34 9.24 23.38
C THR A 486 18.20 9.76 22.22
N SER A 487 19.53 9.81 22.39
CA SER A 487 20.45 10.09 21.27
C SER A 487 20.64 8.80 20.46
N LEU A 488 19.97 8.70 19.31
CA LEU A 488 19.97 7.49 18.48
C LEU A 488 21.20 7.38 17.57
N ALA A 489 21.79 8.52 17.20
CA ALA A 489 23.09 8.64 16.54
C ALA A 489 23.85 9.82 17.15
N SER A 490 25.18 9.83 17.00
CA SER A 490 26.12 10.83 17.52
C SER A 490 26.98 11.44 16.42
#